data_AF-A0A316FT37-F1
#
_entry.id   AF-A0A316FT37-F1
#
_cell.length_a   1.000
_cell.length_b   1.000
_cell.length_c   1.000
_cell.angle_alpha   90.00
_cell.angle_beta   90.00
_cell.angle_gamma   90.00
#
_symmetry.space_group_name_H-M   'P 1'
#
loop_
_entity.id
_entity.type
_entity.pdbx_description
1 polymer ?
#
loop_
_entity_poly.entity_id
_entity_poly.type
_entity_poly.pdbx_seq_one_letter_code
_entity_poly.pdbx_strand_id
1 'polypeptide(L)'
;MSSHSEYFLVALLLLLFFSALTIGIAIFNKTKSNGLHLYDAYISGLVIYTVGCIFLLIDGFNDDEIFLLSLSVFLFLSSYFFWIINRLSMRVGLSIEQVRNIQTKNKFFLVLSVSFVIVINLIFIYFVYERIIKGHFSGAFALLDIRKTISSGEAGYFYPGIIKQVRDIFAPALIVWLYLYYYGKYRALTLVLVAGLILIAMIFGGQRMPVLVLFLAVLISIFIKKKAEGAYISKVKIFFFSLIPLVLIFCLNVLLGRAGEGEGIFESFFNLVLNLLTRVFATVPQENLHVLPYLSSLDIPAFSLWLSDLSILLPGTQAAFSNELHSYLGGSKQGNAVLGAPVDVFVNAGYIGLVAVPALVFVVLKYLNDILLYKSNPFSIALFIVVFCYLPFCYSLYLFLLNGGLLLCLYGIYNVLVPRKRSG
;
A
#
# COMPACT_ATOMS: atom_id res chain seq x y z
N MET A 1 -17.28 -11.22 34.83
CA MET A 1 -17.37 -9.99 34.00
C MET A 1 -17.85 -8.86 34.88
N SER A 2 -17.06 -7.81 35.07
CA SER A 2 -17.57 -6.60 35.71
C SER A 2 -18.37 -5.84 34.65
N SER A 3 -19.57 -5.38 34.98
CA SER A 3 -20.40 -4.52 34.12
C SER A 3 -19.62 -3.37 33.47
N HIS A 4 -18.54 -2.90 34.10
CA HIS A 4 -17.64 -1.87 33.57
C HIS A 4 -16.91 -2.21 32.25
N SER A 5 -16.59 -3.48 31.96
CA SER A 5 -15.87 -3.84 30.72
C SER A 5 -16.76 -3.79 29.48
N GLU A 6 -18.04 -4.12 29.63
CA GLU A 6 -19.04 -4.05 28.54
C GLU A 6 -19.37 -2.60 28.19
N TYR A 7 -19.55 -1.72 29.19
CA TYR A 7 -19.78 -0.30 28.95
C TYR A 7 -18.60 0.39 28.27
N PHE A 8 -17.37 0.00 28.63
CA PHE A 8 -16.16 0.51 27.97
C PHE A 8 -16.12 0.09 26.50
N LEU A 9 -16.39 -1.18 26.18
CA LEU A 9 -16.43 -1.65 24.80
C LEU A 9 -17.51 -0.93 23.98
N VAL A 10 -18.73 -0.80 24.52
CA VAL A 10 -19.82 -0.13 23.82
C VAL A 10 -19.49 1.34 23.57
N ALA A 11 -18.92 2.04 24.56
CA ALA A 11 -18.47 3.42 24.39
C ALA A 11 -17.36 3.54 23.33
N LEU A 12 -16.42 2.60 23.30
CA LEU A 12 -15.33 2.52 22.34
C LEU A 12 -15.84 2.29 20.91
N LEU A 13 -16.75 1.33 20.72
CA LEU A 13 -17.36 1.01 19.44
C LEU A 13 -18.20 2.18 18.92
N LEU A 14 -18.98 2.84 19.80
CA LEU A 14 -19.72 4.06 19.44
C LEU A 14 -18.77 5.17 19.02
N LEU A 15 -17.69 5.41 19.78
CA LEU A 15 -16.70 6.43 19.45
C LEU A 15 -16.01 6.15 18.11
N LEU A 16 -15.65 4.89 17.82
CA LEU A 16 -15.07 4.49 16.54
C LEU A 16 -16.08 4.63 15.39
N PHE A 17 -17.33 4.23 15.60
CA PHE A 17 -18.40 4.39 14.61
C PHE A 17 -18.66 5.87 14.29
N PHE A 18 -18.81 6.72 15.31
CA PHE A 18 -19.00 8.16 15.11
C PHE A 18 -17.75 8.81 14.49
N SER A 19 -16.55 8.34 14.82
CA SER A 19 -15.32 8.82 14.19
C SER A 19 -15.25 8.40 12.70
N ALA A 20 -15.55 7.15 12.37
CA ALA A 20 -15.60 6.67 10.99
C ALA A 20 -16.70 7.38 10.18
N LEU A 21 -17.87 7.61 10.78
CA LEU A 21 -18.98 8.34 10.18
C LEU A 21 -18.61 9.81 9.94
N THR A 22 -18.01 10.48 10.92
CA THR A 22 -17.55 11.88 10.77
C THR A 22 -16.41 11.99 9.75
N ILE A 23 -15.48 11.03 9.70
CA ILE A 23 -14.47 10.94 8.64
C ILE A 23 -15.16 10.80 7.28
N GLY A 24 -16.10 9.86 7.13
CA GLY A 24 -16.82 9.65 5.89
C GLY A 24 -17.58 10.89 5.43
N ILE A 25 -18.31 11.54 6.34
CA ILE A 25 -19.07 12.77 6.07
C ILE A 25 -18.12 13.93 5.75
N ALA A 26 -17.04 14.12 6.50
CA ALA A 26 -16.10 15.22 6.27
C ALA A 26 -15.21 15.00 5.05
N ILE A 27 -14.85 13.75 4.70
CA ILE A 27 -14.25 13.42 3.41
C ILE A 27 -15.27 13.75 2.32
N PHE A 28 -16.49 13.23 2.38
CA PHE A 28 -17.49 13.46 1.33
C PHE A 28 -17.82 14.94 1.11
N ASN A 29 -18.08 15.68 2.19
CA ASN A 29 -18.45 17.10 2.14
C ASN A 29 -17.28 18.00 1.78
N LYS A 30 -16.09 17.80 2.35
CA LYS A 30 -14.92 18.66 2.04
C LYS A 30 -14.13 18.22 0.80
N THR A 31 -14.29 17.01 0.28
CA THR A 31 -13.69 16.66 -1.03
C THR A 31 -14.29 17.50 -2.15
N LYS A 32 -15.54 17.97 -2.00
CA LYS A 32 -16.13 18.94 -2.93
C LYS A 32 -15.44 20.31 -2.91
N SER A 33 -14.90 20.75 -1.77
CA SER A 33 -14.34 22.11 -1.61
C SER A 33 -12.80 22.16 -1.62
N ASN A 34 -12.12 21.17 -1.03
CA ASN A 34 -10.69 21.21 -0.73
C ASN A 34 -9.89 20.11 -1.45
N GLY A 35 -10.55 19.18 -2.15
CA GLY A 35 -9.89 18.06 -2.85
C GLY A 35 -9.41 16.93 -1.94
N LEU A 36 -8.72 15.96 -2.54
CA LEU A 36 -8.14 14.78 -1.87
C LEU A 36 -6.73 15.06 -1.38
N HIS A 37 -6.35 14.50 -0.22
CA HIS A 37 -5.01 14.63 0.35
C HIS A 37 -4.42 13.26 0.70
N LEU A 38 -3.09 13.12 0.69
CA LEU A 38 -2.44 11.83 1.02
C LEU A 38 -2.78 11.32 2.42
N TYR A 39 -2.89 12.22 3.39
CA TYR A 39 -3.24 11.85 4.76
C TYR A 39 -4.69 11.36 4.92
N ASP A 40 -5.59 11.61 3.96
CA ASP A 40 -6.93 11.00 3.95
C ASP A 40 -6.82 9.48 3.75
N ALA A 41 -5.87 9.03 2.91
CA ALA A 41 -5.59 7.62 2.69
C ALA A 41 -4.90 6.96 3.89
N TYR A 42 -4.06 7.70 4.62
CA TYR A 42 -3.40 7.18 5.83
C TYR A 42 -4.42 6.85 6.92
N ILE A 43 -5.36 7.78 7.17
CA ILE A 43 -6.47 7.54 8.10
C ILE A 43 -7.32 6.34 7.67
N SER A 44 -7.56 6.18 6.38
CA SER A 44 -8.32 5.04 5.87
C SER A 44 -7.64 3.70 6.23
N GLY A 45 -6.31 3.62 6.17
CA GLY A 45 -5.56 2.44 6.60
C GLY A 45 -5.68 2.17 8.10
N LEU A 46 -5.63 3.21 8.94
CA LEU A 46 -5.83 3.07 10.39
C LEU A 46 -7.25 2.60 10.73
N VAL A 47 -8.26 3.06 9.99
CA VAL A 47 -9.65 2.58 10.13
C VAL A 47 -9.73 1.09 9.79
N ILE A 48 -9.13 0.66 8.67
CA ILE A 48 -9.11 -0.75 8.27
C ILE A 48 -8.49 -1.62 9.37
N TYR A 49 -7.33 -1.21 9.90
CA TYR A 49 -6.65 -1.94 10.97
C TYR A 49 -7.48 -1.99 12.27
N THR A 50 -8.06 -0.86 12.67
CA THR A 50 -8.87 -0.78 13.90
C THR A 50 -10.13 -1.63 13.81
N VAL A 51 -10.79 -1.65 12.65
CA VAL A 51 -11.92 -2.56 12.37
C VAL A 51 -11.49 -4.02 12.50
N GLY A 52 -10.29 -4.36 12.03
CA GLY A 52 -9.68 -5.67 12.23
C GLY A 52 -9.51 -6.05 13.70
N CYS A 53 -8.98 -5.15 14.53
CA CYS A 53 -8.87 -5.37 15.98
C CYS A 53 -10.23 -5.57 16.65
N ILE A 54 -11.27 -4.85 16.20
CA ILE A 54 -12.64 -5.05 16.69
C ILE A 54 -13.14 -6.45 16.35
N PHE A 55 -12.90 -6.94 15.13
CA PHE A 55 -13.32 -8.28 14.75
C PHE A 55 -12.66 -9.36 15.63
N LEU A 56 -11.37 -9.22 15.94
CA LEU A 56 -10.69 -10.15 16.86
C LEU A 56 -11.32 -10.15 18.25
N LEU A 57 -11.73 -8.99 18.74
CA LEU A 57 -12.33 -8.86 20.06
C LEU A 57 -13.76 -9.44 20.15
N ILE A 58 -14.42 -9.66 19.01
CA ILE A 58 -15.70 -10.39 18.97
C ILE A 58 -15.46 -11.89 19.18
N ASP A 59 -14.32 -12.41 18.70
CA ASP A 59 -13.98 -13.83 18.74
C ASP A 59 -13.33 -14.24 20.07
N GLY A 60 -12.54 -13.34 20.69
CA GLY A 60 -11.89 -13.55 21.98
C GLY A 60 -11.90 -12.26 22.81
N PHE A 61 -12.09 -12.39 24.11
CA PHE A 61 -12.12 -11.24 25.04
C PHE A 61 -10.95 -11.33 26.02
N ASN A 62 -9.75 -11.59 25.50
CA ASN A 62 -8.53 -11.76 26.26
C ASN A 62 -7.77 -10.43 26.45
N ASP A 63 -6.89 -10.39 27.44
CA ASP A 63 -6.11 -9.19 27.77
C ASP A 63 -5.25 -8.69 26.60
N ASP A 64 -4.67 -9.60 25.81
CA ASP A 64 -3.86 -9.25 24.64
C ASP A 64 -4.70 -8.61 23.51
N GLU A 65 -5.94 -9.05 23.32
CA GLU A 65 -6.87 -8.48 22.32
C GLU A 65 -7.32 -7.08 22.74
N ILE A 66 -7.64 -6.91 24.03
CA ILE A 66 -7.97 -5.61 24.62
C ILE A 66 -6.77 -4.67 24.51
N PHE A 67 -5.57 -5.15 24.81
CA PHE A 67 -4.33 -4.39 24.69
C PHE A 67 -4.11 -3.93 23.25
N LEU A 68 -4.18 -4.83 22.28
CA LEU A 68 -4.02 -4.50 20.85
C LEU A 68 -5.06 -3.47 20.38
N LEU A 69 -6.33 -3.65 20.76
CA LEU A 69 -7.39 -2.70 20.45
C LEU A 69 -7.13 -1.33 21.09
N SER A 70 -6.64 -1.30 22.32
CA SER A 70 -6.30 -0.05 23.03
C SER A 70 -5.22 0.74 22.29
N LEU A 71 -4.16 0.08 21.82
CA LEU A 71 -3.11 0.70 21.01
C LEU A 71 -3.68 1.24 19.70
N SER A 72 -4.53 0.45 19.03
CA SER A 72 -5.13 0.83 17.76
C SER A 72 -6.03 2.05 17.89
N VAL A 73 -6.90 2.07 18.90
CA VAL A 73 -7.80 3.21 19.17
C VAL A 73 -7.00 4.45 19.51
N PHE A 74 -5.98 4.34 20.35
CA PHE A 74 -5.18 5.48 20.76
C PHE A 74 -4.47 6.11 19.55
N LEU A 75 -3.82 5.30 18.72
CA LEU A 75 -3.18 5.77 17.49
C LEU A 75 -4.20 6.38 16.53
N PHE A 76 -5.38 5.76 16.39
CA PHE A 76 -6.46 6.27 15.54
C PHE A 76 -6.98 7.63 16.02
N LEU A 77 -7.25 7.78 17.31
CA LEU A 77 -7.72 9.04 17.92
C LEU A 77 -6.69 10.16 17.74
N SER A 78 -5.42 9.87 18.03
CA SER A 78 -4.35 10.86 17.82
C SER A 78 -4.25 11.24 16.35
N SER A 79 -4.32 10.27 15.43
CA SER A 79 -4.26 10.53 13.99
C SER A 79 -5.48 11.31 13.52
N TYR A 80 -6.67 11.02 14.03
CA TYR A 80 -7.91 11.73 13.72
C TYR A 80 -7.85 13.19 14.16
N PHE A 81 -7.27 13.48 15.34
CA PHE A 81 -7.03 14.84 15.79
C PHE A 81 -6.14 15.63 14.82
N PHE A 82 -4.97 15.08 14.45
CA PHE A 82 -4.09 15.72 13.46
C PHE A 82 -4.72 15.81 12.07
N TRP A 83 -5.55 14.85 11.69
CA TRP A 83 -6.31 14.88 10.45
C TRP A 83 -7.28 16.07 10.39
N ILE A 84 -8.04 16.31 11.47
CA ILE A 84 -8.92 17.47 11.57
C ILE A 84 -8.13 18.77 11.43
N ILE A 85 -7.04 18.92 12.19
CA ILE A 85 -6.20 20.14 12.14
C ILE A 85 -5.72 20.41 10.73
N ASN A 86 -5.20 19.39 10.03
CA ASN A 86 -4.71 19.54 8.67
C ASN A 86 -5.84 19.83 7.67
N ARG A 87 -6.99 19.16 7.77
CA ARG A 87 -8.17 19.43 6.92
C ARG A 87 -8.80 20.80 7.16
N LEU A 88 -8.63 21.39 8.34
CA LEU A 88 -9.06 22.76 8.62
C LEU A 88 -8.06 23.80 8.09
N SER A 89 -6.76 23.48 8.17
CA SER A 89 -5.69 24.40 7.78
C SER A 89 -5.42 24.41 6.26
N MET A 90 -5.68 23.31 5.56
CA MET A 90 -5.29 23.16 4.16
C MET A 90 -6.38 23.60 3.17
N ARG A 91 -5.92 24.33 2.14
CA ARG A 91 -6.73 24.80 1.01
C ARG A 91 -6.41 24.09 -0.31
N VAL A 92 -5.32 23.31 -0.38
CA VAL A 92 -4.79 22.74 -1.63
C VAL A 92 -4.73 21.21 -1.54
N GLY A 93 -5.79 20.55 -1.99
CA GLY A 93 -5.79 19.12 -2.30
C GLY A 93 -5.88 18.87 -3.80
N LEU A 94 -5.80 17.60 -4.20
CA LEU A 94 -6.01 17.21 -5.59
C LEU A 94 -7.47 17.49 -5.97
N SER A 95 -7.67 18.43 -6.90
CA SER A 95 -8.98 18.75 -7.44
C SER A 95 -9.15 18.17 -8.85
N ILE A 96 -10.40 17.94 -9.24
CA ILE A 96 -10.73 17.44 -10.59
C ILE A 96 -10.33 18.46 -11.67
N GLU A 97 -10.42 19.75 -11.34
CA GLU A 97 -10.03 20.84 -12.24
C GLU A 97 -8.55 20.83 -12.58
N GLN A 98 -7.69 20.52 -11.60
CA GLN A 98 -6.24 20.36 -11.84
C GLN A 98 -5.96 19.25 -12.85
N VAL A 99 -6.76 18.17 -12.85
CA VAL A 99 -6.58 17.05 -13.79
C VAL A 99 -7.11 17.41 -15.19
N ARG A 100 -8.16 18.21 -15.29
CA ARG A 100 -8.83 18.54 -16.56
C ARG A 100 -7.92 19.25 -17.55
N ASN A 101 -7.09 20.16 -17.08
CA ASN A 101 -6.36 21.12 -17.93
C ASN A 101 -4.93 20.69 -18.28
N ILE A 102 -4.45 19.58 -17.73
CA ILE A 102 -3.08 19.13 -17.94
C ILE A 102 -3.04 18.09 -19.06
N GLN A 103 -2.23 18.33 -20.08
CA GLN A 103 -1.91 17.35 -21.12
C GLN A 103 -0.42 17.40 -21.43
N THR A 104 0.13 16.29 -21.92
CA THR A 104 1.56 16.24 -22.29
C THR A 104 1.80 15.40 -23.55
N LYS A 105 2.75 15.87 -24.36
CA LYS A 105 3.29 15.17 -25.53
C LYS A 105 4.78 14.87 -25.37
N ASN A 106 5.29 14.86 -24.13
CA ASN A 106 6.72 14.70 -23.86
C ASN A 106 7.21 13.29 -24.25
N LYS A 107 7.69 13.16 -25.50
CA LYS A 107 8.20 11.90 -26.05
C LYS A 107 9.49 11.45 -25.37
N PHE A 108 10.34 12.38 -24.95
CA PHE A 108 11.60 12.04 -24.27
C PHE A 108 11.33 11.35 -22.94
N PHE A 109 10.45 11.94 -22.11
CA PHE A 109 10.03 11.34 -20.85
C PHE A 109 9.36 9.98 -21.07
N LEU A 110 8.51 9.86 -22.10
CA LEU A 110 7.89 8.60 -22.46
C LEU A 110 8.93 7.52 -22.75
N VAL A 111 9.82 7.77 -23.72
CA VAL A 111 10.80 6.77 -24.17
C VAL A 111 11.70 6.36 -23.01
N LEU A 112 12.25 7.33 -22.27
CA LEU A 112 13.12 7.06 -21.14
C LEU A 112 12.41 6.24 -20.05
N SER A 113 11.19 6.62 -19.67
CA SER A 113 10.44 5.93 -18.61
C SER A 113 10.00 4.54 -19.03
N VAL A 114 9.57 4.37 -20.28
CA VAL A 114 9.18 3.07 -20.82
C VAL A 114 10.39 2.15 -20.93
N SER A 115 11.51 2.62 -21.48
CA SER A 115 12.76 1.86 -21.55
C SER A 115 13.24 1.46 -20.15
N PHE A 116 13.19 2.38 -19.19
CA PHE A 116 13.57 2.10 -17.80
C PHE A 116 12.68 1.01 -17.16
N VAL A 117 11.35 1.14 -17.28
CA VAL A 117 10.41 0.13 -16.77
C VAL A 117 10.62 -1.22 -17.45
N ILE A 118 10.82 -1.24 -18.77
CA ILE A 118 11.05 -2.48 -19.51
C ILE A 118 12.33 -3.16 -19.01
N VAL A 119 13.45 -2.42 -18.95
CA VAL A 119 14.73 -2.98 -18.50
C VAL A 119 14.63 -3.54 -17.09
N ILE A 120 14.05 -2.80 -16.14
CA ILE A 120 13.92 -3.26 -14.75
C ILE A 120 13.03 -4.51 -14.65
N ASN A 121 11.92 -4.57 -15.38
CA ASN A 121 11.03 -5.74 -15.35
C ASN A 121 11.65 -6.94 -16.06
N LEU A 122 12.38 -6.75 -17.16
CA LEU A 122 13.09 -7.85 -17.84
C LEU A 122 14.22 -8.41 -16.98
N ILE A 123 15.00 -7.53 -16.34
CA ILE A 123 16.00 -7.91 -15.32
C ILE A 123 15.31 -8.74 -14.24
N PHE A 124 14.22 -8.25 -13.66
CA PHE A 124 13.48 -8.97 -12.63
C PHE A 124 12.99 -10.35 -13.09
N ILE A 125 12.33 -10.42 -14.25
CA ILE A 125 11.83 -11.68 -14.83
C ILE A 125 12.98 -12.64 -15.10
N TYR A 126 14.08 -12.17 -15.70
CA TYR A 126 15.27 -12.97 -15.97
C TYR A 126 15.81 -13.59 -14.68
N PHE A 127 15.91 -12.85 -13.58
CA PHE A 127 16.40 -13.41 -12.31
C PHE A 127 15.45 -14.36 -11.63
N VAL A 128 14.14 -14.08 -11.71
CA VAL A 128 13.12 -15.05 -11.30
C VAL A 128 13.29 -16.34 -12.11
N TYR A 129 13.43 -16.23 -13.43
CA TYR A 129 13.57 -17.36 -14.35
C TYR A 129 14.88 -18.14 -14.16
N GLU A 130 16.02 -17.46 -14.02
CA GLU A 130 17.33 -18.09 -13.82
C GLU A 130 17.32 -18.96 -12.55
N ARG A 131 16.68 -18.48 -11.47
CA ARG A 131 16.50 -19.24 -10.23
C ARG A 131 15.48 -20.35 -10.36
N ILE A 132 14.39 -20.13 -11.11
CA ILE A 132 13.44 -21.19 -11.45
C ILE A 132 14.16 -22.30 -12.18
N ILE A 133 14.90 -22.03 -13.25
CA ILE A 133 15.56 -23.08 -14.02
C ILE A 133 16.68 -23.77 -13.23
N LYS A 134 17.60 -23.02 -12.62
CA LYS A 134 18.69 -23.62 -11.86
C LYS A 134 18.18 -24.40 -10.63
N GLY A 135 17.08 -23.96 -10.01
CA GLY A 135 16.45 -24.60 -8.85
C GLY A 135 15.47 -25.74 -9.19
N HIS A 136 14.81 -25.71 -10.35
CA HIS A 136 13.96 -26.83 -10.81
C HIS A 136 14.81 -28.05 -11.18
N PHE A 137 15.97 -27.84 -11.80
CA PHE A 137 16.88 -28.93 -12.16
C PHE A 137 17.64 -29.52 -10.95
N SER A 138 17.60 -28.87 -9.78
CA SER A 138 18.13 -29.42 -8.52
C SER A 138 17.08 -30.15 -7.66
N GLY A 139 15.82 -30.21 -8.11
CA GLY A 139 14.73 -30.89 -7.41
C GLY A 139 14.17 -30.10 -6.21
N ALA A 140 12.86 -29.81 -6.26
CA ALA A 140 12.05 -29.33 -5.13
C ALA A 140 12.12 -27.84 -4.70
N PHE A 141 12.04 -26.89 -5.64
CA PHE A 141 11.59 -25.54 -5.28
C PHE A 141 10.19 -25.24 -5.82
N ALA A 142 9.22 -25.07 -4.93
CA ALA A 142 7.94 -24.49 -5.26
C ALA A 142 8.13 -23.02 -5.65
N LEU A 143 7.34 -22.52 -6.61
CA LEU A 143 7.33 -21.10 -7.04
C LEU A 143 7.24 -20.11 -5.85
N LEU A 144 6.64 -20.56 -4.74
CA LEU A 144 6.55 -19.83 -3.47
C LEU A 144 7.90 -19.58 -2.79
N ASP A 145 8.82 -20.54 -2.80
CA ASP A 145 10.11 -20.42 -2.11
C ASP A 145 11.08 -19.54 -2.91
N ILE A 146 10.99 -19.62 -4.25
CA ILE A 146 11.71 -18.72 -5.15
C ILE A 146 11.24 -17.28 -4.94
N ARG A 147 9.93 -17.06 -4.84
CA ARG A 147 9.36 -15.75 -4.51
C ARG A 147 9.91 -15.22 -3.19
N LYS A 148 9.88 -16.05 -2.13
CA LYS A 148 10.37 -15.65 -0.80
C LYS A 148 11.84 -15.24 -0.85
N THR A 149 12.68 -16.08 -1.46
CA THR A 149 14.12 -15.84 -1.63
C THR A 149 14.44 -14.55 -2.41
N ILE A 150 13.64 -14.23 -3.44
CA ILE A 150 13.78 -12.99 -4.22
C ILE A 150 13.29 -11.78 -3.41
N SER A 151 12.22 -11.96 -2.64
CA SER A 151 11.63 -10.87 -1.85
C SER A 151 12.41 -10.53 -0.58
N SER A 152 13.17 -11.48 -0.03
CA SER A 152 14.03 -11.36 1.16
C SER A 152 15.44 -10.85 0.83
N GLY A 153 15.85 -10.82 -0.44
CA GLY A 153 17.19 -10.40 -0.84
C GLY A 153 18.29 -11.41 -0.50
N GLU A 154 17.97 -12.52 0.17
CA GLU A 154 18.86 -13.64 0.55
C GLU A 154 19.64 -14.21 -0.64
N ALA A 155 19.07 -14.01 -1.82
CA ALA A 155 19.67 -14.21 -3.12
C ALA A 155 21.00 -13.47 -3.40
N GLY A 156 21.43 -12.53 -2.56
CA GLY A 156 22.51 -11.59 -2.85
C GLY A 156 22.18 -10.67 -4.04
N TYR A 157 20.90 -10.61 -4.42
CA TYR A 157 20.43 -9.89 -5.60
C TYR A 157 20.25 -8.41 -5.29
N PHE A 158 20.56 -7.57 -6.27
CA PHE A 158 20.33 -6.12 -6.33
C PHE A 158 19.18 -5.60 -5.45
N TYR A 159 19.43 -4.46 -4.78
CA TYR A 159 18.50 -3.58 -4.04
C TYR A 159 17.00 -3.94 -4.16
N PRO A 160 16.50 -4.94 -3.38
CA PRO A 160 15.11 -5.40 -3.49
C PRO A 160 14.11 -4.27 -3.19
N GLY A 161 14.50 -3.30 -2.35
CA GLY A 161 13.74 -2.08 -2.11
C GLY A 161 13.58 -1.20 -3.36
N ILE A 162 14.63 -1.03 -4.18
CA ILE A 162 14.55 -0.20 -5.39
C ILE A 162 13.66 -0.86 -6.44
N ILE A 163 13.79 -2.17 -6.65
CA ILE A 163 12.94 -2.91 -7.59
C ILE A 163 11.47 -2.82 -7.16
N LYS A 164 11.19 -2.96 -5.85
CA LYS A 164 9.84 -2.77 -5.30
C LYS A 164 9.32 -1.35 -5.58
N GLN A 165 10.11 -0.31 -5.36
CA GLN A 165 9.69 1.08 -5.63
C GLN A 165 9.36 1.33 -7.12
N VAL A 166 10.19 0.81 -8.04
CA VAL A 166 9.92 0.95 -9.48
C VAL A 166 8.66 0.18 -9.87
N ARG A 167 8.52 -1.06 -9.42
CA ARG A 167 7.41 -1.94 -9.79
C ARG A 167 6.07 -1.53 -9.14
N ASP A 168 6.09 -1.15 -7.87
CA ASP A 168 4.88 -0.97 -7.06
C ASP A 168 4.36 0.46 -7.10
N ILE A 169 5.21 1.46 -7.38
CA ILE A 169 4.81 2.87 -7.50
C ILE A 169 5.08 3.45 -8.89
N PHE A 170 6.34 3.44 -9.37
CA PHE A 170 6.71 4.16 -10.60
C PHE A 170 5.97 3.62 -11.84
N ALA A 171 5.94 2.30 -11.99
CA ALA A 171 5.31 1.60 -13.10
C ALA A 171 3.78 1.83 -13.14
N PRO A 172 3.02 1.65 -12.04
CA PRO A 172 1.62 2.06 -11.98
C PRO A 172 1.41 3.55 -12.24
N ALA A 173 2.29 4.42 -11.73
CA ALA A 173 2.20 5.86 -11.98
C ALA A 173 2.41 6.19 -13.46
N LEU A 174 3.29 5.47 -14.15
CA LEU A 174 3.49 5.61 -15.59
C LEU A 174 2.23 5.19 -16.37
N ILE A 175 1.54 4.12 -15.96
CA ILE A 175 0.26 3.70 -16.57
C ILE A 175 -0.81 4.78 -16.34
N VAL A 176 -0.95 5.28 -15.12
CA VAL A 176 -1.88 6.37 -14.79
C VAL A 176 -1.56 7.61 -15.61
N TRP A 177 -0.28 7.96 -15.75
CA TRP A 177 0.17 9.09 -16.55
C TRP A 177 -0.15 8.92 -18.05
N LEU A 178 0.13 7.73 -18.61
CA LEU A 178 -0.23 7.38 -19.98
C LEU A 178 -1.74 7.48 -20.23
N TYR A 179 -2.53 7.07 -19.24
CA TYR A 179 -3.99 7.07 -19.31
C TYR A 179 -4.62 8.45 -19.12
N LEU A 180 -4.12 9.26 -18.20
CA LEU A 180 -4.69 10.58 -17.92
C LEU A 180 -4.17 11.64 -18.89
N TYR A 181 -2.86 11.69 -19.10
CA TYR A 181 -2.21 12.93 -19.55
C TYR A 181 -1.48 12.84 -20.88
N TYR A 182 -0.98 11.66 -21.27
CA TYR A 182 -0.23 11.53 -22.51
C TYR A 182 -1.15 11.55 -23.73
N TYR A 183 -0.82 12.35 -24.74
CA TYR A 183 -1.50 12.36 -26.04
C TYR A 183 -0.50 12.10 -27.16
N GLY A 184 -0.64 10.97 -27.85
CA GLY A 184 0.22 10.61 -28.96
C GLY A 184 -0.35 9.46 -29.78
N LYS A 185 0.06 9.35 -31.05
CA LYS A 185 -0.40 8.33 -32.01
C LYS A 185 -0.29 6.90 -31.46
N TYR A 186 0.79 6.60 -30.74
CA TYR A 186 1.10 5.27 -30.23
C TYR A 186 0.67 5.03 -28.77
N ARG A 187 -0.10 5.95 -28.17
CA ARG A 187 -0.48 5.88 -26.76
C ARG A 187 -1.11 4.54 -26.36
N ALA A 188 -2.10 4.07 -27.13
CA ALA A 188 -2.83 2.85 -26.81
C ALA A 188 -1.91 1.62 -26.82
N LEU A 189 -1.08 1.51 -27.86
CA LEU A 189 -0.09 0.44 -27.97
C LEU A 189 0.91 0.48 -26.81
N THR A 190 1.46 1.66 -26.49
CA THR A 190 2.41 1.81 -25.38
C THR A 190 1.77 1.46 -24.03
N LEU A 191 0.52 1.87 -23.80
CA LEU A 191 -0.21 1.53 -22.58
C LEU A 191 -0.41 0.03 -22.44
N VAL A 192 -0.84 -0.65 -23.51
CA VAL A 192 -1.05 -2.12 -23.50
C VAL A 192 0.28 -2.84 -23.29
N LEU A 193 1.35 -2.44 -23.96
CA LEU A 193 2.66 -3.07 -23.81
C LEU A 193 3.21 -2.91 -22.39
N VAL A 194 3.19 -1.68 -21.85
CA VAL A 194 3.69 -1.40 -20.50
C VAL A 194 2.85 -2.11 -19.45
N ALA A 195 1.52 -2.03 -19.55
CA ALA A 195 0.61 -2.73 -18.63
C ALA A 195 0.78 -4.25 -18.70
N GLY A 196 0.88 -4.82 -19.90
CA GLY A 196 1.11 -6.25 -20.10
C GLY A 196 2.42 -6.71 -19.46
N LEU A 197 3.52 -6.00 -19.69
CA LEU A 197 4.82 -6.34 -19.11
C LEU A 197 4.82 -6.25 -17.58
N ILE A 198 4.22 -5.19 -17.02
CA ILE A 198 4.12 -5.02 -15.56
C ILE A 198 3.25 -6.12 -14.95
N LEU A 199 2.11 -6.45 -15.56
CA LEU A 199 1.25 -7.54 -15.09
C LEU A 199 1.97 -8.88 -15.12
N ILE A 200 2.70 -9.19 -16.20
CA ILE A 200 3.54 -10.39 -16.29
C ILE A 200 4.55 -10.39 -15.15
N ALA A 201 5.31 -9.31 -14.95
CA ALA A 201 6.29 -9.23 -13.88
C ALA A 201 5.67 -9.39 -12.48
N MET A 202 4.50 -8.79 -12.23
CA MET A 202 3.77 -8.95 -10.97
C MET A 202 3.27 -10.39 -10.76
N ILE A 203 2.82 -11.04 -11.84
CA ILE A 203 2.34 -12.43 -11.83
C ILE A 203 3.51 -13.39 -11.54
N PHE A 204 4.62 -13.26 -12.28
CA PHE A 204 5.84 -14.04 -12.03
C PHE A 204 6.41 -13.77 -10.62
N GLY A 205 6.24 -12.56 -10.10
CA GLY A 205 6.58 -12.22 -8.73
C GLY A 205 5.62 -12.75 -7.65
N GLY A 206 4.48 -13.33 -8.05
CA GLY A 206 3.43 -13.84 -7.16
C GLY A 206 2.82 -12.78 -6.22
N GLN A 207 2.90 -11.50 -6.59
CA GLN A 207 2.49 -10.40 -5.72
C GLN A 207 1.02 -10.02 -5.95
N ARG A 208 0.19 -10.14 -4.91
CA ARG A 208 -1.26 -9.85 -4.98
C ARG A 208 -1.58 -8.37 -4.76
N MET A 209 -0.92 -7.75 -3.78
CA MET A 209 -1.19 -6.36 -3.37
C MET A 209 -0.87 -5.33 -4.47
N PRO A 210 0.28 -5.38 -5.16
CA PRO A 210 0.58 -4.43 -6.24
C PRO A 210 -0.40 -4.53 -7.42
N VAL A 211 -0.92 -5.72 -7.71
CA VAL A 211 -1.99 -5.91 -8.71
C VAL A 211 -3.24 -5.16 -8.27
N LEU A 212 -3.70 -5.33 -7.03
CA LEU A 212 -4.85 -4.60 -6.51
C LEU A 212 -4.66 -3.08 -6.58
N VAL A 213 -3.49 -2.58 -6.16
CA VAL A 213 -3.19 -1.14 -6.19
C VAL A 213 -3.18 -0.60 -7.62
N LEU A 214 -2.57 -1.32 -8.57
CA LEU A 214 -2.55 -0.92 -9.97
C LEU A 214 -3.98 -0.75 -10.53
N PHE A 215 -4.84 -1.75 -10.33
CA PHE A 215 -6.22 -1.68 -10.82
C PHE A 215 -7.03 -0.60 -10.10
N LEU A 216 -6.85 -0.42 -8.79
CA LEU A 216 -7.49 0.66 -8.03
C LEU A 216 -7.07 2.03 -8.54
N ALA A 217 -5.77 2.25 -8.79
CA ALA A 217 -5.24 3.50 -9.32
C ALA A 217 -5.78 3.80 -10.73
N VAL A 218 -5.87 2.79 -11.60
CA VAL A 218 -6.49 2.93 -12.93
C VAL A 218 -7.98 3.23 -12.81
N LEU A 219 -8.72 2.57 -11.92
CA LEU A 219 -10.14 2.83 -11.70
C LEU A 219 -10.39 4.27 -11.23
N ILE A 220 -9.62 4.74 -10.23
CA ILE A 220 -9.69 6.12 -9.75
C ILE A 220 -9.35 7.09 -10.89
N SER A 221 -8.36 6.78 -11.72
CA SER A 221 -7.99 7.60 -12.87
C SER A 221 -9.11 7.67 -13.91
N ILE A 222 -9.78 6.56 -14.23
CA ILE A 222 -10.96 6.52 -15.11
C ILE A 222 -12.05 7.42 -14.54
N PHE A 223 -12.34 7.29 -13.24
CA PHE A 223 -13.36 8.08 -12.55
C PHE A 223 -13.05 9.58 -12.61
N ILE A 224 -11.83 9.97 -12.25
CA ILE A 224 -11.39 11.37 -12.27
C ILE A 224 -11.49 11.93 -13.69
N LYS A 225 -10.98 11.22 -14.70
CA LYS A 225 -11.01 11.65 -16.09
C LYS A 225 -12.43 11.85 -16.59
N LYS A 226 -13.32 10.87 -16.36
CA LYS A 226 -14.71 10.95 -16.82
C LYS A 226 -15.47 12.08 -16.14
N LYS A 227 -15.23 12.28 -14.83
CA LYS A 227 -15.82 13.39 -14.09
C LYS A 227 -15.28 14.74 -14.55
N ALA A 228 -13.99 14.85 -14.90
CA ALA A 228 -13.39 16.05 -15.50
C ALA A 228 -13.97 16.36 -16.89
N GLU A 229 -14.30 15.33 -17.67
CA GLU A 229 -14.97 15.44 -18.99
C GLU A 229 -16.48 15.74 -18.87
N GLY A 230 -17.07 15.71 -17.67
CA GLY A 230 -18.53 15.77 -17.50
C GLY A 230 -19.27 14.56 -18.08
N ALA A 231 -18.56 13.47 -18.37
CA ALA A 231 -19.09 12.30 -19.04
C ALA A 231 -19.73 11.31 -18.05
N TYR A 232 -20.79 10.64 -18.49
CA TYR A 232 -21.43 9.58 -17.72
C TYR A 232 -20.49 8.38 -17.51
N ILE A 233 -20.46 7.86 -16.29
CA ILE A 233 -19.68 6.68 -15.93
C ILE A 233 -20.63 5.48 -15.88
N SER A 234 -20.45 4.56 -16.82
CA SER A 234 -21.23 3.31 -16.83
C SER A 234 -20.88 2.43 -15.63
N LYS A 235 -21.83 2.26 -14.71
CA LYS A 235 -21.71 1.35 -13.55
C LYS A 235 -21.38 -0.07 -13.98
N VAL A 236 -21.91 -0.52 -15.12
CA VAL A 236 -21.65 -1.85 -15.70
C VAL A 236 -20.17 -1.99 -16.09
N LYS A 237 -19.59 -0.99 -16.75
CA LYS A 237 -18.16 -1.02 -17.11
C LYS A 237 -17.26 -1.00 -15.87
N ILE A 238 -17.61 -0.23 -14.83
CA ILE A 238 -16.89 -0.25 -13.55
C ILE A 238 -16.93 -1.66 -12.95
N PHE A 239 -18.13 -2.26 -12.87
CA PHE A 239 -18.31 -3.57 -12.28
C PHE A 239 -17.45 -4.64 -12.99
N PHE A 240 -17.52 -4.72 -14.32
CA PHE A 240 -16.68 -5.66 -15.07
C PHE A 240 -15.19 -5.36 -14.93
N PHE A 241 -14.79 -4.09 -14.90
CA PHE A 241 -13.38 -3.74 -14.68
C PHE A 241 -12.90 -4.15 -13.28
N SER A 242 -13.74 -4.04 -12.24
CA SER A 242 -13.41 -4.48 -10.88
C SER A 242 -13.30 -6.00 -10.73
N LEU A 243 -13.90 -6.78 -11.62
CA LEU A 243 -13.75 -8.24 -11.64
C LEU A 243 -12.40 -8.70 -12.21
N ILE A 244 -11.78 -7.94 -13.13
CA ILE A 244 -10.49 -8.30 -13.76
C ILE A 244 -9.39 -8.60 -12.72
N PRO A 245 -9.08 -7.73 -11.73
CA PRO A 245 -8.06 -8.04 -10.74
C PRO A 245 -8.41 -9.28 -9.90
N LEU A 246 -9.68 -9.52 -9.60
CA LEU A 246 -10.11 -10.72 -8.86
C LEU A 246 -9.84 -12.00 -9.66
N VAL A 247 -10.15 -11.99 -10.96
CA VAL A 247 -9.86 -13.11 -11.86
C VAL A 247 -8.36 -13.34 -11.98
N LEU A 248 -7.55 -12.29 -12.13
CA LEU A 248 -6.08 -12.42 -12.19
C LEU A 248 -5.51 -13.00 -10.89
N ILE A 249 -6.00 -12.55 -9.73
CA ILE A 249 -5.56 -13.08 -8.43
C ILE A 249 -6.04 -14.52 -8.25
N PHE A 250 -7.23 -14.87 -8.77
CA PHE A 250 -7.71 -16.25 -8.79
C PHE A 250 -6.78 -17.15 -9.61
N CYS A 251 -6.46 -16.76 -10.84
CA CYS A 251 -5.49 -17.49 -11.67
C CYS A 251 -4.13 -17.63 -10.95
N LEU A 252 -3.67 -16.57 -10.29
CA LEU A 252 -2.45 -16.62 -9.48
C LEU A 252 -2.54 -17.61 -8.31
N ASN A 253 -3.67 -17.68 -7.62
CA ASN A 253 -3.84 -18.63 -6.52
C ASN A 253 -3.82 -20.08 -7.00
N VAL A 254 -4.46 -20.35 -8.15
CA VAL A 254 -4.42 -21.67 -8.79
C VAL A 254 -2.99 -22.01 -9.20
N LEU A 255 -2.27 -21.10 -9.87
CA LEU A 255 -0.87 -21.30 -10.26
C LEU A 255 0.07 -21.51 -9.07
N LEU A 256 -0.24 -20.93 -7.92
CA LEU A 256 0.53 -21.07 -6.67
C LEU A 256 0.15 -22.33 -5.87
N GLY A 257 -0.76 -23.18 -6.37
CA GLY A 257 -1.19 -24.40 -5.68
C GLY A 257 -1.94 -24.12 -4.38
N ARG A 258 -2.65 -22.99 -4.29
CA ARG A 258 -3.39 -22.56 -3.10
C ARG A 258 -4.90 -22.73 -3.22
N ALA A 259 -5.37 -23.35 -4.31
CA ALA A 259 -6.75 -23.81 -4.42
C ALA A 259 -6.84 -25.17 -3.72
N GLY A 260 -7.86 -25.37 -2.87
CA GLY A 260 -8.05 -26.64 -2.19
C GLY A 260 -8.27 -27.77 -3.19
N GLU A 261 -7.61 -28.92 -2.96
CA GLU A 261 -7.86 -30.11 -3.77
C GLU A 261 -9.30 -30.59 -3.53
N GLY A 262 -10.12 -30.59 -4.58
CA GLY A 262 -11.52 -31.03 -4.52
C GLY A 262 -12.57 -29.94 -4.34
N GLU A 263 -12.18 -28.67 -4.18
CA GLU A 263 -13.13 -27.54 -4.16
C GLU A 263 -13.68 -27.23 -5.56
N GLY A 264 -14.97 -26.87 -5.66
CA GLY A 264 -15.54 -26.37 -6.90
C GLY A 264 -15.01 -24.98 -7.28
N ILE A 265 -14.97 -24.63 -8.57
CA ILE A 265 -14.45 -23.32 -9.05
C ILE A 265 -15.11 -22.13 -8.34
N PHE A 266 -16.43 -22.18 -8.14
CA PHE A 266 -17.17 -21.13 -7.45
C PHE A 266 -16.81 -21.01 -5.97
N GLU A 267 -16.63 -22.15 -5.29
CA GLU A 267 -16.22 -22.20 -3.89
C GLU A 267 -14.79 -21.65 -3.72
N SER A 268 -13.85 -22.08 -4.56
CA SER A 268 -12.49 -21.54 -4.55
C SER A 268 -12.44 -20.03 -4.87
N PHE A 269 -13.32 -19.54 -5.75
CA PHE A 269 -13.42 -18.11 -6.03
C PHE A 269 -14.02 -17.33 -4.84
N PHE A 270 -15.05 -17.87 -4.19
CA PHE A 270 -15.62 -17.26 -2.99
C PHE A 270 -14.60 -17.26 -1.83
N ASN A 271 -13.92 -18.37 -1.60
CA ASN A 271 -12.83 -18.51 -0.64
C ASN A 271 -11.69 -17.53 -0.94
N LEU A 272 -11.36 -17.28 -2.21
CA LEU A 272 -10.41 -16.22 -2.57
C LEU A 272 -10.88 -14.84 -2.09
N VAL A 273 -12.13 -14.46 -2.36
CA VAL A 273 -12.67 -13.15 -1.98
C VAL A 273 -12.66 -13.02 -0.45
N LEU A 274 -13.10 -14.05 0.26
CA LEU A 274 -13.07 -14.10 1.72
C LEU A 274 -11.63 -13.97 2.26
N ASN A 275 -10.68 -14.70 1.67
CA ASN A 275 -9.26 -14.63 2.03
C ASN A 275 -8.65 -13.24 1.76
N LEU A 276 -9.06 -12.56 0.70
CA LEU A 276 -8.62 -11.19 0.43
C LEU A 276 -9.19 -10.22 1.47
N LEU A 277 -10.48 -10.32 1.81
CA LEU A 277 -11.11 -9.50 2.84
C LEU A 277 -10.48 -9.74 4.21
N THR A 278 -10.33 -11.00 4.60
CA THR A 278 -9.67 -11.40 5.85
C THR A 278 -8.24 -10.85 5.89
N ARG A 279 -7.52 -10.89 4.76
CA ARG A 279 -6.16 -10.34 4.68
C ARG A 279 -6.10 -8.83 4.85
N VAL A 280 -7.07 -8.10 4.31
CA VAL A 280 -7.12 -6.64 4.42
C VAL A 280 -7.45 -6.21 5.85
N PHE A 281 -8.44 -6.86 6.47
CA PHE A 281 -8.97 -6.45 7.78
C PHE A 281 -8.34 -7.19 8.95
N ALA A 282 -8.27 -8.53 8.94
CA ALA A 282 -8.01 -9.34 10.12
C ALA A 282 -6.59 -9.92 10.21
N THR A 283 -5.96 -10.30 9.09
CA THR A 283 -4.67 -11.03 9.13
C THR A 283 -3.58 -10.28 9.85
N VAL A 284 -3.38 -8.98 9.57
CA VAL A 284 -2.29 -8.23 10.22
C VAL A 284 -2.57 -8.05 11.73
N PRO A 285 -3.76 -7.61 12.17
CA PRO A 285 -4.12 -7.64 13.59
C PRO A 285 -3.93 -9.01 14.26
N GLN A 286 -4.29 -10.10 13.58
CA GLN A 286 -4.18 -11.46 14.12
C GLN A 286 -2.72 -11.89 14.25
N GLU A 287 -1.90 -11.65 13.23
CA GLU A 287 -0.45 -11.87 13.29
C GLU A 287 0.18 -11.05 14.43
N ASN A 288 -0.23 -9.78 14.58
CA ASN A 288 0.22 -8.93 15.67
C ASN A 288 -0.16 -9.48 17.05
N LEU A 289 -1.38 -9.96 17.23
CA LEU A 289 -1.85 -10.57 18.48
C LEU A 289 -0.95 -11.74 18.90
N HIS A 290 -0.66 -12.66 17.97
CA HIS A 290 0.18 -13.83 18.25
C HIS A 290 1.65 -13.47 18.52
N VAL A 291 2.11 -12.30 18.05
CA VAL A 291 3.49 -11.83 18.24
C VAL A 291 3.67 -11.04 19.54
N LEU A 292 2.60 -10.51 20.16
CA LEU A 292 2.69 -9.71 21.38
C LEU A 292 3.47 -10.39 22.52
N PRO A 293 3.26 -11.69 22.84
CA PRO A 293 4.03 -12.36 23.89
C PRO A 293 5.53 -12.47 23.59
N TYR A 294 5.90 -12.57 22.32
CA TYR A 294 7.30 -12.57 21.90
C TYR A 294 7.91 -11.18 22.07
N LEU A 295 7.21 -10.14 21.61
CA LEU A 295 7.68 -8.76 21.74
C LEU A 295 7.87 -8.34 23.20
N SER A 296 6.98 -8.76 24.10
CA SER A 296 7.10 -8.45 25.53
C SER A 296 8.28 -9.17 26.21
N SER A 297 8.80 -10.24 25.60
CA SER A 297 9.98 -10.96 26.08
C SER A 297 11.32 -10.38 25.61
N LEU A 298 11.28 -9.52 24.58
CA LEU A 298 12.48 -8.89 24.02
C LEU A 298 12.75 -7.54 24.66
N ASP A 299 14.00 -7.29 25.03
CA ASP A 299 14.45 -5.95 25.41
C ASP A 299 14.83 -5.17 24.13
N ILE A 300 13.83 -4.53 23.52
CA ILE A 300 13.98 -3.80 22.26
C ILE A 300 14.29 -2.33 22.57
N PRO A 301 15.48 -1.81 22.24
CA PRO A 301 15.78 -0.40 22.45
C PRO A 301 14.88 0.49 21.59
N ALA A 302 14.55 1.69 22.09
CA ALA A 302 13.73 2.63 21.36
C ALA A 302 14.31 2.93 19.96
N PHE A 303 13.43 2.97 18.96
CA PHE A 303 13.73 3.18 17.53
C PHE A 303 14.63 2.12 16.86
N SER A 304 15.07 1.07 17.57
CA SER A 304 16.03 0.11 17.03
C SER A 304 15.47 -0.63 15.82
N LEU A 305 14.20 -1.05 15.88
CA LEU A 305 13.56 -1.78 14.79
C LEU A 305 13.46 -0.92 13.53
N TRP A 306 13.08 0.35 13.66
CA TRP A 306 13.04 1.25 12.50
C TRP A 306 14.42 1.49 11.90
N LEU A 307 15.46 1.62 12.73
CA LEU A 307 16.83 1.78 12.24
C LEU A 307 17.35 0.52 11.55
N SER A 308 17.10 -0.66 12.12
CA SER A 308 17.42 -1.94 11.48
C SER A 308 16.60 -2.17 10.22
N ASP A 309 15.36 -1.70 10.19
CA ASP A 309 14.52 -1.87 9.02
C ASP A 309 14.96 -0.94 7.87
N LEU A 310 15.44 0.27 8.19
CA LEU A 310 16.04 1.16 7.20
C LEU A 310 17.30 0.57 6.56
N SER A 311 18.08 -0.25 7.27
CA SER A 311 19.27 -0.86 6.69
C SER A 311 18.94 -1.90 5.62
N ILE A 312 17.72 -2.43 5.57
CA ILE A 312 17.23 -3.30 4.48
C ILE A 312 17.10 -2.54 3.14
N LEU A 313 17.05 -1.21 3.18
CA LEU A 313 17.13 -0.39 1.97
C LEU A 313 18.54 -0.39 1.36
N LEU A 314 19.57 -0.74 2.14
CA LEU A 314 20.96 -0.81 1.72
C LEU A 314 21.24 -2.13 0.98
N PRO A 315 22.28 -2.17 0.12
CA PRO A 315 22.63 -3.39 -0.60
C PRO A 315 23.19 -4.45 0.36
N GLY A 316 22.73 -5.69 0.20
CA GLY A 316 23.22 -6.85 0.94
C GLY A 316 22.10 -7.75 1.46
N THR A 317 22.46 -8.92 1.97
CA THR A 317 21.56 -9.81 2.70
C THR A 317 21.47 -9.35 4.15
N GLN A 318 20.38 -8.69 4.52
CA GLN A 318 20.10 -8.35 5.91
C GLN A 318 18.79 -9.01 6.31
N ALA A 319 18.82 -9.84 7.35
CA ALA A 319 17.61 -10.40 7.93
C ALA A 319 16.82 -9.25 8.55
N ALA A 320 15.59 -9.05 8.09
CA ALA A 320 14.70 -8.05 8.67
C ALA A 320 14.10 -8.58 9.97
N PHE A 321 13.72 -7.68 10.87
CA PHE A 321 12.90 -8.07 12.02
C PHE A 321 11.59 -8.73 11.56
N SER A 322 11.01 -8.28 10.45
CA SER A 322 9.84 -8.92 9.83
C SER A 322 10.05 -10.39 9.42
N ASN A 323 11.29 -10.82 9.15
CA ASN A 323 11.64 -12.21 8.88
C ASN A 323 11.71 -13.04 10.16
N GLU A 324 12.24 -12.46 11.23
CA GLU A 324 12.28 -13.09 12.56
C GLU A 324 10.87 -13.31 13.10
N LEU A 325 10.01 -12.30 12.99
CA LEU A 325 8.59 -12.40 13.36
C LEU A 325 7.86 -13.49 12.57
N HIS A 326 8.09 -13.56 11.27
CA HIS A 326 7.48 -14.60 10.44
C HIS A 326 7.96 -16.00 10.84
N SER A 327 9.24 -16.13 11.18
CA SER A 327 9.80 -17.40 11.69
C SER A 327 9.20 -17.79 13.04
N TYR A 328 8.96 -16.82 13.92
CA TYR A 328 8.32 -17.04 15.22
C TYR A 328 6.87 -17.53 15.06
N LEU A 329 6.13 -16.97 14.10
CA LEU A 329 4.77 -17.38 13.75
C LEU A 329 4.66 -18.75 13.05
N GLY A 330 5.72 -19.56 13.07
CA GLY A 330 5.77 -20.88 12.43
C GLY A 330 6.01 -20.84 10.93
N GLY A 331 6.33 -19.66 10.38
CA GLY A 331 6.70 -19.47 8.98
C GLY A 331 8.18 -19.75 8.70
N SER A 332 8.58 -19.63 7.43
CA SER A 332 10.00 -19.73 7.06
C SER A 332 10.76 -18.42 7.33
N LYS A 333 12.08 -18.49 7.55
CA LYS A 333 12.99 -17.33 7.69
C LYS A 333 13.01 -16.38 6.47
N GLN A 334 12.39 -16.78 5.38
CA GLN A 334 12.31 -16.03 4.12
C GLN A 334 10.96 -15.33 3.92
N GLY A 335 9.96 -15.61 4.77
CA GLY A 335 8.68 -14.90 4.75
C GLY A 335 8.75 -13.63 5.58
N ASN A 336 7.72 -12.79 5.44
CA ASN A 336 7.63 -11.50 6.14
C ASN A 336 6.29 -11.43 6.86
N ALA A 337 6.34 -11.17 8.16
CA ALA A 337 5.20 -10.80 8.99
C ALA A 337 5.37 -9.32 9.34
N VAL A 338 4.31 -8.54 9.17
CA VAL A 338 4.39 -7.08 9.31
C VAL A 338 3.78 -6.67 10.64
N LEU A 339 4.46 -5.80 11.37
CA LEU A 339 3.83 -5.12 12.49
C LEU A 339 2.86 -4.06 11.98
N GLY A 340 1.60 -4.15 12.40
CA GLY A 340 0.64 -3.08 12.26
C GLY A 340 1.07 -1.81 12.98
N ALA A 341 0.64 -0.66 12.46
CA ALA A 341 1.14 0.66 12.85
C ALA A 341 1.01 0.91 14.36
N PRO A 342 -0.08 0.50 15.03
CA PRO A 342 -0.18 0.65 16.48
C PRO A 342 0.92 -0.09 17.25
N VAL A 343 1.20 -1.34 16.88
CA VAL A 343 2.21 -2.17 17.54
C VAL A 343 3.61 -1.71 17.16
N ASP A 344 3.85 -1.43 15.88
CA ASP A 344 5.14 -0.93 15.38
C ASP A 344 5.57 0.36 16.09
N VAL A 345 4.64 1.32 16.22
CA VAL A 345 4.88 2.58 16.93
C VAL A 345 5.09 2.35 18.42
N PHE A 346 4.26 1.50 19.05
CA PHE A 346 4.36 1.22 20.48
C PHE A 346 5.69 0.54 20.84
N VAL A 347 6.12 -0.47 20.07
CA VAL A 347 7.39 -1.17 20.32
C VAL A 347 8.58 -0.23 20.16
N ASN A 348 8.56 0.68 19.18
CA ASN A 348 9.69 1.57 18.93
C ASN A 348 9.74 2.80 19.85
N ALA A 349 8.59 3.31 20.31
CA ALA A 349 8.53 4.62 20.98
C ALA A 349 7.55 4.69 22.16
N GLY A 350 7.00 3.54 22.58
CA GLY A 350 6.03 3.43 23.66
C GLY A 350 4.74 4.23 23.41
N TYR A 351 4.02 4.54 24.49
CA TYR A 351 2.79 5.32 24.44
C TYR A 351 2.98 6.74 23.90
N ILE A 352 4.14 7.36 24.15
CA ILE A 352 4.46 8.70 23.61
C ILE A 352 4.53 8.64 22.09
N GLY A 353 5.05 7.55 21.53
CA GLY A 353 5.07 7.28 20.10
C GLY A 353 3.70 7.36 19.45
N LEU A 354 2.65 6.86 20.12
CA LEU A 354 1.28 6.84 19.60
C LEU A 354 0.68 8.25 19.38
N VAL A 355 1.31 9.31 19.92
CA VAL A 355 0.98 10.71 19.62
C VAL A 355 2.01 11.37 18.70
N ALA A 356 3.29 11.23 19.04
CA ALA A 356 4.38 11.91 18.34
C ALA A 356 4.52 11.44 16.88
N VAL A 357 4.31 10.15 16.63
CA VAL A 357 4.49 9.57 15.30
C VAL A 357 3.37 9.97 14.35
N PRO A 358 2.07 9.91 14.73
CA PRO A 358 1.02 10.55 13.94
C PRO A 358 1.32 12.01 13.63
N ALA A 359 1.75 12.82 14.61
CA ALA A 359 2.10 14.22 14.37
C ALA A 359 3.14 14.36 13.24
N LEU A 360 4.23 13.59 13.32
CA LEU A 360 5.29 13.57 12.33
C LEU A 360 4.80 13.08 10.95
N VAL A 361 4.05 11.97 10.91
CA VAL A 361 3.50 11.41 9.67
C VAL A 361 2.60 12.42 8.97
N PHE A 362 1.74 13.12 9.71
CA PHE A 362 0.88 14.15 9.13
C PHE A 362 1.66 15.34 8.59
N VAL A 363 2.72 15.78 9.27
CA VAL A 363 3.62 16.84 8.77
C VAL A 363 4.30 16.40 7.47
N VAL A 364 4.83 15.18 7.43
CA VAL A 364 5.52 14.63 6.25
C VAL A 364 4.54 14.46 5.09
N LEU A 365 3.37 13.85 5.31
CA LEU A 365 2.36 13.64 4.27
C LEU A 365 1.80 14.97 3.75
N LYS A 366 1.62 15.97 4.61
CA LYS A 366 1.27 17.33 4.20
C LYS A 366 2.34 17.93 3.31
N TYR A 367 3.60 17.86 3.73
CA TYR A 367 4.71 18.40 2.94
C TYR A 367 4.85 17.72 1.57
N LEU A 368 4.72 16.38 1.53
CA LEU A 368 4.71 15.61 0.28
C LEU A 368 3.52 15.98 -0.61
N ASN A 369 2.33 16.13 -0.03
CA ASN A 369 1.13 16.60 -0.75
C ASN A 369 1.39 17.96 -1.41
N ASP A 370 1.91 18.92 -0.63
CA ASP A 370 2.23 20.26 -1.12
C ASP A 370 3.28 20.23 -2.23
N ILE A 371 4.36 19.45 -2.08
CA ILE A 371 5.38 19.34 -3.13
C ILE A 371 4.81 18.76 -4.42
N LEU A 372 3.98 17.71 -4.32
CA LEU A 372 3.41 17.05 -5.50
C LEU A 372 2.41 17.94 -6.23
N LEU A 373 1.67 18.78 -5.49
CA LEU A 373 0.55 19.57 -6.03
C LEU A 373 0.90 21.05 -6.31
N TYR A 374 1.85 21.67 -5.61
CA TYR A 374 2.18 23.11 -5.72
C TYR A 374 2.69 23.51 -7.11
N LYS A 375 3.49 22.65 -7.75
CA LYS A 375 3.90 22.76 -9.16
C LYS A 375 3.55 21.44 -9.85
N SER A 376 2.27 21.10 -9.82
CA SER A 376 1.78 19.84 -10.34
C SER A 376 2.19 19.69 -11.81
N ASN A 377 2.95 18.63 -12.08
CA ASN A 377 3.11 18.12 -13.43
C ASN A 377 2.27 16.84 -13.55
N PRO A 378 1.97 16.40 -14.77
CA PRO A 378 1.10 15.24 -14.94
C PRO A 378 1.63 13.97 -14.27
N PHE A 379 2.95 13.78 -14.16
CA PHE A 379 3.52 12.63 -13.46
C PHE A 379 3.43 12.75 -11.94
N SER A 380 3.55 13.97 -11.37
CA SER A 380 3.33 14.20 -9.93
C SER A 380 1.92 13.81 -9.50
N ILE A 381 0.91 14.14 -10.32
CA ILE A 381 -0.48 13.76 -10.04
C ILE A 381 -0.67 12.24 -10.18
N ALA A 382 -0.03 11.62 -11.18
CA ALA A 382 -0.08 10.17 -11.32
C ALA A 382 0.54 9.44 -10.12
N LEU A 383 1.69 9.93 -9.63
CA LEU A 383 2.30 9.44 -8.40
C LEU A 383 1.38 9.65 -7.19
N PHE A 384 0.77 10.81 -7.05
CA PHE A 384 -0.20 11.08 -5.98
C PHE A 384 -1.33 10.04 -5.97
N ILE A 385 -1.95 9.76 -7.13
CA ILE A 385 -3.06 8.80 -7.22
C ILE A 385 -2.62 7.40 -6.80
N VAL A 386 -1.45 6.94 -7.26
CA VAL A 386 -0.94 5.62 -6.92
C VAL A 386 -0.61 5.52 -5.43
N VAL A 387 0.08 6.52 -4.88
CA VAL A 387 0.40 6.54 -3.44
C VAL A 387 -0.87 6.61 -2.60
N PHE A 388 -1.86 7.41 -3.00
CA PHE A 388 -3.16 7.47 -2.33
C PHE A 388 -3.86 6.09 -2.29
N CYS A 389 -3.75 5.29 -3.36
CA CYS A 389 -4.24 3.91 -3.37
C CYS A 389 -3.39 2.94 -2.53
N TYR A 390 -2.08 3.18 -2.44
CA TYR A 390 -1.14 2.28 -1.78
C TYR A 390 -1.10 2.46 -0.25
N LEU A 391 -1.24 3.71 0.21
CA LEU A 391 -1.08 4.11 1.62
C LEU A 391 -2.02 3.38 2.60
N PRO A 392 -3.30 3.09 2.29
CA PRO A 392 -4.19 2.37 3.22
C PRO A 392 -3.71 0.94 3.54
N PHE A 393 -2.87 0.38 2.68
CA PHE A 393 -2.29 -0.97 2.83
C PHE A 393 -0.87 -0.93 3.41
N CYS A 394 -0.36 0.27 3.73
CA CYS A 394 0.88 0.44 4.46
C CYS A 394 0.60 0.34 5.95
N TYR A 395 0.73 -0.87 6.48
CA TYR A 395 0.53 -1.12 7.90
C TYR A 395 1.65 -0.56 8.78
N SER A 396 2.75 -0.03 8.25
CA SER A 396 3.78 0.67 9.02
C SER A 396 4.45 1.78 8.20
N LEU A 397 5.07 2.74 8.88
CA LEU A 397 5.83 3.82 8.23
C LEU A 397 7.02 3.26 7.44
N TYR A 398 7.67 2.24 7.99
CA TYR A 398 8.73 1.51 7.31
C TYR A 398 8.22 0.85 6.02
N LEU A 399 7.09 0.14 6.07
CA LEU A 399 6.53 -0.53 4.90
C LEU A 399 6.19 0.48 3.80
N PHE A 400 5.74 1.68 4.17
CA PHE A 400 5.58 2.79 3.23
C PHE A 400 6.91 3.20 2.60
N LEU A 401 7.95 3.46 3.39
CA LEU A 401 9.27 3.85 2.87
C LEU A 401 9.85 2.80 1.92
N LEU A 402 9.78 1.52 2.29
CA LEU A 402 10.34 0.41 1.53
C LEU A 402 9.62 0.16 0.19
N ASN A 403 8.28 0.28 0.18
CA ASN A 403 7.51 -0.05 -1.01
C ASN A 403 7.16 1.17 -1.89
N GLY A 404 7.70 2.36 -1.61
CA GLY A 404 7.34 3.51 -2.44
C GLY A 404 7.66 4.89 -1.91
N GLY A 405 7.68 5.05 -0.59
CA GLY A 405 7.86 6.33 0.07
C GLY A 405 9.20 6.98 -0.27
N LEU A 406 10.28 6.20 -0.40
CA LEU A 406 11.59 6.75 -0.77
C LEU A 406 11.60 7.35 -2.18
N LEU A 407 11.00 6.67 -3.17
CA LEU A 407 10.83 7.22 -4.52
C LEU A 407 10.01 8.50 -4.49
N LEU A 408 8.96 8.55 -3.66
CA LEU A 408 8.12 9.73 -3.50
C LEU A 408 8.91 10.91 -2.91
N CYS A 409 9.73 10.66 -1.89
CA CYS A 409 10.61 11.67 -1.29
C CYS A 409 11.64 12.18 -2.31
N LEU A 410 12.34 11.28 -3.03
CA LEU A 410 13.30 11.65 -4.07
C LEU A 410 12.65 12.46 -5.19
N TYR A 411 11.46 12.04 -5.63
CA TYR A 411 10.71 12.76 -6.63
C TYR A 411 10.23 14.12 -6.13
N GLY A 412 9.85 14.21 -4.85
CA GLY A 412 9.53 15.47 -4.20
C GLY A 412 10.71 16.45 -4.23
N ILE A 413 11.89 15.99 -3.81
CA ILE A 413 13.14 16.76 -3.87
C ILE A 413 13.40 17.23 -5.31
N TYR A 414 13.33 16.32 -6.29
CA TYR A 414 13.45 16.66 -7.71
C TYR A 414 12.46 17.74 -8.15
N ASN A 415 11.20 17.65 -7.71
CA ASN A 415 10.15 18.59 -8.08
C ASN A 415 10.38 20.01 -7.51
N VAL A 416 11.02 20.10 -6.35
CA VAL A 416 11.42 21.38 -5.73
C VAL A 416 12.64 21.97 -6.44
N LEU A 417 13.65 21.14 -6.72
CA LEU A 417 14.94 21.59 -7.27
C LEU A 417 14.87 21.98 -8.75
N VAL A 418 13.96 21.39 -9.52
CA VAL A 418 13.86 21.65 -10.97
C VAL A 418 12.97 22.87 -11.22
N PRO A 419 13.53 24.01 -11.66
CA PRO A 419 12.72 25.17 -11.99
C PRO A 419 11.84 24.88 -13.20
N ARG A 420 10.53 25.06 -13.04
CA ARG A 420 9.57 25.03 -14.15
C ARG A 420 8.96 26.41 -14.35
N LYS A 421 8.87 26.85 -15.60
CA LYS A 421 8.07 28.04 -15.97
C LYS A 421 6.63 27.80 -15.51
N ARG A 422 6.07 28.70 -14.70
CA ARG A 422 4.64 28.66 -14.35
C ARG A 422 3.87 28.85 -15.65
N SER A 423 3.14 27.82 -16.07
CA SER A 423 2.08 27.96 -17.05
C SER A 423 0.96 28.73 -16.36
N GLY A 424 0.87 30.03 -16.67
CA GLY A 424 -0.22 30.91 -16.23
C GLY A 424 -1.53 30.56 -16.93
#